data_AF-R6LND0-F1
#
_entry.id   AF-R6LND0-F1
#
_cell.length_a   1.000
_cell.length_b   1.000
_cell.length_c   1.000
_cell.angle_alpha   90.00
_cell.angle_beta   90.00
_cell.angle_gamma   90.00
#
_symmetry.space_group_name_H-M   'P 1'
#
loop_
_entity.id
_entity.type
_entity.pdbx_description
1 polymer ?
#
loop_
_entity_poly.entity_id
_entity_poly.type
_entity_poly.pdbx_seq_one_letter_code
_entity_poly.pdbx_strand_id
1 'polypeptide(L)'
;MTLLQYYLQFVAEICEGARPLPDGITLTQTDDMRRAVELQSQIQAMGIPAFVRRCAEASGIEIPEAEYEHFDPSQLTQALSQLTAQQNAAPEAAETPQEAPEEPVRSEIRDIYEVFLDSVCLEDDLLLYLIDVLKRRDAEAFRTLSHAAARTILDMDDFLAWLGNKELLAPVEEGACARIMDACLERLCGEERMELLAALLAGDQKTFELFRCEAPELQHLPDATYEWFSKYYLDRYYPVRFMMKYRGIEFPKAE
;
A
#
# COMPACT_ATOMS: atom_id res chain seq x y z
N MET A 1 -15.08 35.81 -8.29
CA MET A 1 -15.09 34.35 -8.14
C MET A 1 -14.67 33.82 -9.49
N THR A 2 -13.73 32.89 -9.60
CA THR A 2 -13.40 32.32 -10.91
C THR A 2 -14.44 31.28 -11.31
N LEU A 3 -14.59 30.98 -12.61
CA LEU A 3 -15.45 29.92 -13.13
C LEU A 3 -15.29 28.59 -12.38
N LEU A 4 -14.06 28.30 -11.95
CA LEU A 4 -13.68 27.14 -11.16
C LEU A 4 -14.24 27.14 -9.73
N GLN A 5 -14.31 28.30 -9.09
CA GLN A 5 -14.94 28.45 -7.77
C GLN A 5 -16.46 28.23 -7.88
N TYR A 6 -17.10 28.77 -8.92
CA TYR A 6 -18.51 28.50 -9.21
C TYR A 6 -18.75 27.01 -9.48
N TYR A 7 -17.86 26.37 -10.24
CA TYR A 7 -17.91 24.93 -10.49
C TYR A 7 -17.93 24.12 -9.19
N LEU A 8 -16.94 24.33 -8.31
CA LEU A 8 -16.80 23.59 -7.06
C LEU A 8 -17.98 23.82 -6.12
N GLN A 9 -18.45 25.06 -6.03
CA GLN A 9 -19.63 25.41 -5.25
C GLN A 9 -20.88 24.70 -5.79
N PHE A 10 -21.10 24.71 -7.11
CA PHE A 10 -22.26 24.04 -7.70
C PHE A 10 -22.22 22.52 -7.53
N VAL A 11 -21.04 21.90 -7.64
CA VAL A 11 -20.89 20.46 -7.37
C VAL A 11 -21.20 20.13 -5.91
N ALA A 12 -20.68 20.93 -4.96
CA ALA A 12 -20.98 20.75 -3.54
C ALA A 12 -22.48 20.90 -3.24
N GLU A 13 -23.12 21.96 -3.72
CA GLU A 13 -24.56 22.21 -3.52
C GLU A 13 -25.45 21.11 -4.13
N ILE A 14 -25.05 20.53 -5.27
CA ILE A 14 -25.77 19.40 -5.89
C ILE A 14 -25.57 18.11 -5.09
N CYS A 15 -24.35 17.83 -4.61
CA CYS A 15 -24.06 16.69 -3.75
C CYS A 15 -24.82 16.76 -2.41
N GLU A 16 -24.88 17.94 -1.80
CA GLU A 16 -25.63 18.21 -0.56
C GLU A 16 -27.16 18.22 -0.76
N GLY A 17 -27.64 18.14 -2.01
CA GLY A 17 -29.07 18.14 -2.33
C GLY A 17 -29.75 19.51 -2.14
N ALA A 18 -28.96 20.57 -1.94
CA ALA A 18 -29.45 21.93 -1.75
C ALA A 18 -29.89 22.60 -3.07
N ARG A 19 -29.47 22.07 -4.22
CA ARG A 19 -29.77 22.60 -5.56
C ARG A 19 -30.34 21.53 -6.50
N PRO A 20 -31.32 21.86 -7.37
CA PRO A 20 -31.79 20.95 -8.41
C PRO A 20 -30.69 20.65 -9.43
N LEU A 21 -30.75 19.46 -10.04
CA LEU A 21 -29.83 19.07 -11.10
C LEU A 21 -30.00 20.00 -12.32
N PRO A 22 -28.90 20.41 -12.98
CA PRO A 22 -28.97 21.22 -14.19
C PRO A 22 -29.54 20.42 -15.38
N ASP A 23 -30.13 21.13 -16.33
CA ASP A 23 -30.75 20.51 -17.51
C ASP A 23 -29.76 19.67 -18.32
N GLY A 24 -30.16 18.42 -18.59
CA GLY A 24 -29.36 17.44 -19.33
C GLY A 24 -28.39 16.62 -18.48
N ILE A 25 -28.39 16.77 -17.14
CA ILE A 25 -27.78 15.80 -16.22
C ILE A 25 -28.88 14.96 -15.59
N THR A 26 -28.82 13.64 -15.82
CA THR A 26 -29.70 12.67 -15.16
C THR A 26 -28.83 11.78 -14.30
N LEU A 27 -28.96 11.91 -12.99
CA LEU A 27 -28.32 10.98 -12.05
C LEU A 27 -29.27 9.81 -11.84
N THR A 28 -28.81 8.62 -12.20
CA THR A 28 -29.58 7.38 -12.09
C THR A 28 -29.30 6.64 -10.78
N GLN A 29 -28.19 7.00 -10.13
CA GLN A 29 -27.75 6.39 -8.87
C GLN A 29 -28.38 7.06 -7.64
N THR A 30 -28.85 6.23 -6.71
CA THR A 30 -29.44 6.66 -5.43
C THR A 30 -28.40 6.77 -4.30
N ASP A 31 -27.23 6.16 -4.47
CA ASP A 31 -26.14 6.13 -3.48
C ASP A 31 -25.28 7.39 -3.58
N ASP A 32 -25.01 8.09 -2.46
CA ASP A 32 -24.37 9.41 -2.46
C ASP A 32 -22.96 9.41 -3.09
N MET A 33 -22.14 8.39 -2.82
CA MET A 33 -20.80 8.28 -3.42
C MET A 33 -20.91 8.00 -4.92
N ARG A 34 -21.78 7.06 -5.32
CA ARG A 34 -21.95 6.73 -6.74
C ARG A 34 -22.57 7.88 -7.54
N ARG A 35 -23.46 8.64 -6.90
CA ARG A 35 -24.11 9.82 -7.47
C ARG A 35 -23.10 10.95 -7.70
N ALA A 36 -22.16 11.16 -6.78
CA ALA A 36 -21.07 12.13 -6.96
C ALA A 36 -20.11 11.73 -8.09
N VAL A 37 -19.77 10.43 -8.20
CA VAL A 37 -18.91 9.91 -9.28
C VAL A 37 -19.61 9.98 -10.64
N GLU A 38 -20.89 9.61 -10.73
CA GLU A 38 -21.68 9.71 -11.95
C GLU A 38 -21.82 11.16 -12.42
N LEU A 39 -22.05 12.10 -11.48
CA LEU A 39 -22.06 13.53 -11.75
C LEU A 39 -20.72 13.99 -12.32
N GLN A 40 -19.61 13.65 -11.67
CA GLN A 40 -18.28 14.04 -12.11
C GLN A 40 -17.95 13.47 -13.50
N SER A 41 -18.35 12.24 -13.80
CA SER A 41 -18.17 11.61 -15.11
C SER A 41 -18.98 12.33 -16.21
N GLN A 42 -20.23 12.71 -15.93
CA GLN A 42 -21.05 13.45 -16.89
C GLN A 42 -20.51 14.87 -17.14
N ILE A 43 -20.00 15.53 -16.09
CA ILE A 43 -19.33 16.84 -16.20
C ILE A 43 -18.06 16.73 -17.04
N GLN A 44 -17.24 15.69 -16.84
CA GLN A 44 -16.05 15.46 -17.67
C GLN A 44 -16.41 15.25 -19.14
N ALA A 45 -17.52 14.55 -19.44
CA ALA A 45 -17.97 14.31 -20.80
C ALA A 45 -18.51 15.57 -21.50
N MET A 46 -19.21 16.46 -20.78
CA MET A 46 -19.76 17.70 -21.35
C MET A 46 -18.81 18.90 -21.29
N GLY A 47 -17.83 18.86 -20.39
CA GLY A 47 -16.92 19.96 -20.10
C GLY A 47 -17.45 20.90 -19.00
N ILE A 48 -16.52 21.39 -18.20
CA ILE A 48 -16.78 22.24 -17.03
C ILE A 48 -17.42 23.59 -17.39
N PRO A 49 -16.98 24.28 -18.46
CA PRO A 49 -17.64 25.51 -18.91
C PRO A 49 -19.12 25.29 -19.26
N ALA A 50 -19.46 24.16 -19.91
CA ALA A 50 -20.84 23.84 -20.27
C ALA A 50 -21.68 23.52 -19.03
N PHE A 51 -21.13 22.79 -18.06
CA PHE A 51 -21.80 22.51 -16.79
C PHE A 51 -22.08 23.79 -16.00
N VAL A 52 -21.06 24.65 -15.82
CA VAL A 52 -21.21 25.90 -15.06
C VAL A 52 -22.23 26.81 -15.72
N ARG A 53 -22.28 26.89 -17.05
CA ARG A 53 -23.28 27.68 -17.78
C ARG A 53 -24.70 27.22 -17.48
N ARG A 54 -24.95 25.92 -17.52
CA ARG A 54 -26.27 25.35 -17.21
C ARG A 54 -26.66 25.50 -15.74
N CYS A 55 -25.69 25.32 -14.83
CA CYS A 55 -25.92 25.55 -13.40
C CYS A 55 -26.22 27.02 -13.08
N ALA A 56 -25.56 27.94 -13.80
CA ALA A 56 -25.75 29.38 -13.68
C ALA A 56 -27.12 29.81 -14.20
N GLU A 57 -27.52 29.32 -15.38
CA GLU A 57 -28.86 29.52 -15.98
C GLU A 57 -29.98 29.00 -15.06
N ALA A 58 -29.83 27.78 -14.52
CA ALA A 58 -30.81 27.17 -13.62
C ALA A 58 -30.96 27.92 -12.28
N SER A 59 -29.95 28.70 -11.89
CA SER A 59 -29.90 29.41 -10.61
C SER A 59 -30.05 30.92 -10.74
N GLY A 60 -30.24 31.42 -11.96
CA GLY A 60 -30.34 32.86 -12.25
C GLY A 60 -29.06 33.64 -11.95
N ILE A 61 -27.91 32.99 -11.94
CA ILE A 61 -26.61 33.62 -11.70
C ILE A 61 -26.03 34.03 -13.07
N GLU A 62 -25.82 35.32 -13.29
CA GLU A 62 -25.13 35.81 -14.50
C GLU A 62 -23.61 35.75 -14.30
N ILE A 63 -22.95 34.82 -14.98
CA ILE A 63 -21.49 34.69 -14.98
C ILE A 63 -20.95 35.38 -16.26
N PRO A 64 -19.97 36.29 -16.16
CA PRO A 64 -19.42 37.00 -17.32
C PRO A 64 -18.79 36.05 -18.35
N GLU A 65 -19.04 36.27 -19.65
CA GLU A 65 -18.48 35.45 -20.75
C GLU A 65 -16.94 35.39 -20.74
N ALA A 66 -16.29 36.46 -20.25
CA ALA A 66 -14.84 36.51 -20.08
C ALA A 66 -14.31 35.40 -19.15
N GLU A 67 -15.09 34.96 -18.16
CA GLU A 67 -14.67 33.87 -17.27
C GLU A 67 -14.70 32.49 -17.95
N TYR A 68 -15.54 32.33 -18.97
CA TYR A 68 -15.60 31.13 -19.79
C TYR A 68 -14.44 31.06 -20.78
N GLU A 69 -14.01 32.20 -21.33
CA GLU A 69 -12.88 32.27 -22.28
C GLU A 69 -11.51 32.13 -21.59
N HIS A 70 -11.36 32.60 -20.35
CA HIS A 70 -10.11 32.51 -19.59
C HIS A 70 -10.00 31.20 -18.78
N PHE A 71 -10.91 30.25 -19.00
CA PHE A 71 -10.89 28.97 -18.31
C PHE A 71 -9.74 28.09 -18.83
N ASP A 72 -8.71 27.93 -18.00
CA ASP A 72 -7.62 27.00 -18.23
C ASP A 72 -7.83 25.71 -17.43
N PRO A 73 -7.82 24.52 -18.08
CA PRO A 73 -7.96 23.24 -17.39
C PRO A 73 -6.80 22.94 -16.42
N SER A 74 -5.65 23.60 -16.58
CA SER A 74 -4.52 23.52 -15.65
C SER A 74 -4.79 24.22 -14.31
N GLN A 75 -5.60 25.28 -14.31
CA GLN A 75 -6.02 25.96 -13.08
C GLN A 75 -6.93 25.07 -12.24
N LEU A 76 -7.68 24.16 -12.87
CA LEU A 76 -8.52 23.18 -12.18
C LEU A 76 -7.68 22.19 -11.39
N THR A 77 -6.61 21.65 -11.99
CA THR A 77 -5.67 20.78 -11.29
C THR A 77 -5.03 21.51 -10.10
N GLN A 78 -4.67 22.78 -10.29
CA GLN A 78 -4.12 23.61 -9.21
C GLN A 78 -5.13 23.87 -8.09
N ALA A 79 -6.38 24.25 -8.38
CA ALA A 79 -7.35 24.49 -7.31
C ALA A 79 -7.79 23.20 -6.61
N LEU A 80 -7.89 22.07 -7.33
CA LEU A 80 -8.11 20.77 -6.70
C LEU A 80 -6.97 20.43 -5.74
N SER A 81 -5.72 20.64 -6.16
CA SER A 81 -4.55 20.43 -5.28
C SER A 81 -4.57 21.36 -4.07
N GLN A 82 -5.01 22.62 -4.22
CA GLN A 82 -5.14 23.58 -3.12
C GLN A 82 -6.28 23.21 -2.16
N LEU A 83 -7.39 22.66 -2.65
CA LEU A 83 -8.49 22.17 -1.82
C LEU A 83 -8.12 20.90 -1.05
N THR A 84 -7.38 19.98 -1.68
CA THR A 84 -6.81 18.81 -0.98
C THR A 84 -5.79 19.25 0.08
N ALA A 85 -4.98 20.27 -0.21
CA ALA A 85 -4.05 20.84 0.75
C ALA A 85 -4.77 21.55 1.92
N GLN A 86 -5.88 22.25 1.66
CA GLN A 86 -6.69 22.89 2.71
C GLN A 86 -7.49 21.89 3.55
N GLN A 87 -7.93 20.77 2.98
CA GLN A 87 -8.59 19.68 3.72
C GLN A 87 -7.59 18.87 4.57
N ASN A 88 -6.31 18.85 4.21
CA ASN A 88 -5.24 18.17 4.96
C ASN A 88 -4.46 19.10 5.92
N ALA A 89 -4.92 20.33 6.15
CA ALA A 89 -4.28 21.25 7.09
C ALA A 89 -4.56 20.86 8.56
N ALA A 90 -3.85 19.85 9.06
CA ALA A 90 -3.52 19.76 10.48
C ALA A 90 -2.30 20.65 10.78
N PRO A 91 -2.16 21.23 11.99
CA PRO A 91 -1.18 22.28 12.26
C PRO A 91 0.26 21.76 12.23
N GLU A 92 1.13 22.62 11.67
CA GLU A 92 2.57 22.48 11.47
C GLU A 92 3.36 21.97 12.68
N ALA A 93 4.34 21.10 12.40
CA ALA A 93 5.56 20.97 13.19
C ALA A 93 6.78 20.93 12.26
N ALA A 94 7.50 22.06 12.25
CA ALA A 94 8.93 22.28 12.07
C ALA A 94 9.70 21.71 10.83
N GLU A 95 10.29 22.67 10.13
CA GLU A 95 11.28 22.69 9.03
C GLU A 95 12.44 21.67 9.08
N THR A 96 12.85 21.11 7.92
CA THR A 96 14.20 21.21 7.30
C THR A 96 14.26 20.55 5.89
N PRO A 97 15.27 20.81 5.01
CA PRO A 97 15.06 21.38 3.66
C PRO A 97 15.26 20.46 2.44
N GLN A 98 14.56 20.82 1.36
CA GLN A 98 14.82 20.69 -0.10
C GLN A 98 15.97 19.78 -0.60
N GLU A 99 15.64 18.74 -1.39
CA GLU A 99 16.05 18.52 -2.81
C GLU A 99 16.03 17.03 -3.22
N ALA A 100 15.08 16.66 -4.09
CA ALA A 100 15.27 15.84 -5.29
C ALA A 100 13.96 15.84 -6.09
N PRO A 101 13.97 15.73 -7.44
CA PRO A 101 12.76 15.56 -8.22
C PRO A 101 12.06 14.28 -7.75
N GLU A 102 10.81 14.38 -7.31
CA GLU A 102 9.99 13.21 -7.04
C GLU A 102 9.88 12.40 -8.35
N GLU A 103 10.71 11.35 -8.44
CA GLU A 103 10.36 10.15 -9.18
C GLU A 103 8.90 9.82 -8.87
N PRO A 104 8.12 9.39 -9.89
CA PRO A 104 6.67 9.29 -9.78
C PRO A 104 6.33 8.61 -8.48
N VAL A 105 5.64 9.35 -7.60
CA VAL A 105 5.21 8.89 -6.28
C VAL A 105 4.70 7.48 -6.48
N ARG A 106 5.50 6.49 -6.10
CA ARG A 106 5.01 5.14 -5.92
C ARG A 106 3.98 5.35 -4.85
N SER A 107 2.71 5.36 -5.24
CA SER A 107 1.63 5.11 -4.31
C SER A 107 1.98 3.76 -3.71
N GLU A 108 2.69 3.77 -2.58
CA GLU A 108 2.90 2.61 -1.73
C GLU A 108 1.54 2.27 -1.13
N ILE A 109 0.63 1.81 -1.99
CA ILE A 109 -0.44 0.93 -1.57
C ILE A 109 0.32 -0.27 -1.05
N ARG A 110 0.53 -0.31 0.28
CA ARG A 110 1.15 -1.45 0.96
C ARG A 110 0.54 -2.71 0.38
N ASP A 111 1.41 -3.65 0.01
CA ASP A 111 0.96 -4.88 -0.64
C ASP A 111 -0.08 -5.56 0.27
N ILE A 112 -1.20 -5.99 -0.31
CA ILE A 112 -2.32 -6.56 0.43
C ILE A 112 -1.88 -7.82 1.20
N TYR A 113 -0.85 -8.51 0.71
CA TYR A 113 -0.23 -9.64 1.38
C TYR A 113 0.56 -9.23 2.64
N GLU A 114 1.19 -8.06 2.65
CA GLU A 114 1.86 -7.50 3.84
C GLU A 114 0.84 -7.15 4.92
N VAL A 115 -0.28 -6.51 4.53
CA VAL A 115 -1.38 -6.18 5.47
C VAL A 115 -1.97 -7.44 6.09
N PHE A 116 -2.15 -8.48 5.28
CA PHE A 116 -2.61 -9.79 5.75
C PHE A 116 -1.64 -10.42 6.75
N LEU A 117 -0.35 -10.47 6.41
CA LEU A 117 0.65 -11.11 7.24
C LEU A 117 0.93 -10.33 8.52
N ASP A 118 0.96 -8.99 8.46
CA ASP A 118 1.01 -8.11 9.64
C ASP A 118 -0.12 -8.46 10.60
N SER A 119 -1.35 -8.57 10.10
CA SER A 119 -2.53 -8.86 10.92
C SER A 119 -2.46 -10.27 11.54
N VAL A 120 -1.98 -11.25 10.78
CA VAL A 120 -1.81 -12.63 11.28
C VAL A 120 -0.68 -12.73 12.31
N CYS A 121 0.39 -11.96 12.14
CA CYS A 121 1.53 -11.95 13.05
C CYS A 121 1.28 -11.18 14.36
N LEU A 122 0.14 -10.48 14.50
CA LEU A 122 -0.26 -9.88 15.78
C LEU A 122 -0.58 -10.92 16.86
N GLU A 123 -1.04 -12.12 16.45
CA GLU A 123 -1.45 -13.19 17.35
C GLU A 123 -0.74 -14.50 16.99
N ASP A 124 0.05 -15.05 17.92
CA ASP A 124 0.82 -16.28 17.71
C ASP A 124 -0.06 -17.47 17.30
N ASP A 125 -1.25 -17.60 17.91
CA ASP A 125 -2.21 -18.66 17.59
C ASP A 125 -2.73 -18.54 16.14
N LEU A 126 -2.89 -17.31 15.64
CA LEU A 126 -3.35 -17.05 14.29
C LEU A 126 -2.26 -17.37 13.26
N LEU A 127 -1.00 -17.05 13.57
CA LEU A 127 0.15 -17.45 12.77
C LEU A 127 0.30 -18.98 12.70
N LEU A 128 0.13 -19.67 13.84
CA LEU A 128 0.13 -21.12 13.88
C LEU A 128 -1.02 -21.73 13.09
N TYR A 129 -2.21 -21.12 13.15
CA TYR A 129 -3.36 -21.52 12.35
C TYR A 129 -3.10 -21.33 10.85
N LEU A 130 -2.53 -20.20 10.44
CA LEU A 130 -2.10 -19.97 9.06
C LEU A 130 -1.14 -21.07 8.59
N ILE A 131 -0.12 -21.40 9.39
CA ILE A 131 0.83 -22.47 9.07
C ILE A 131 0.10 -23.81 8.89
N ASP A 132 -0.84 -24.17 9.76
CA ASP A 132 -1.61 -25.42 9.63
C ASP A 132 -2.49 -25.45 8.36
N VAL A 133 -3.17 -24.34 8.06
CA VAL A 133 -3.97 -24.17 6.82
C VAL A 133 -3.11 -24.36 5.58
N LEU A 134 -1.95 -23.70 5.52
CA LEU A 134 -1.01 -23.80 4.40
C LEU A 134 -0.45 -25.22 4.25
N LYS A 135 -0.13 -25.90 5.35
CA LYS A 135 0.34 -27.30 5.33
C LYS A 135 -0.73 -28.27 4.81
N ARG A 136 -2.00 -28.03 5.11
CA ARG A 136 -3.13 -28.82 4.62
C ARG A 136 -3.54 -28.45 3.19
N ARG A 137 -2.98 -27.37 2.63
CA ARG A 137 -3.39 -26.78 1.34
C ARG A 137 -4.88 -26.47 1.31
N ASP A 138 -5.44 -26.03 2.44
CA ASP A 138 -6.86 -25.71 2.57
C ASP A 138 -7.15 -24.29 2.08
N ALA A 139 -7.47 -24.17 0.79
CA ALA A 139 -7.73 -22.88 0.15
C ALA A 139 -9.01 -22.19 0.69
N GLU A 140 -9.99 -22.94 1.19
CA GLU A 140 -11.23 -22.34 1.72
C GLU A 140 -11.01 -21.72 3.09
N ALA A 141 -10.30 -22.44 3.97
CA ALA A 141 -9.86 -21.90 5.25
C ALA A 141 -8.95 -20.67 5.07
N PHE A 142 -8.04 -20.71 4.09
CA PHE A 142 -7.17 -19.56 3.77
C PHE A 142 -7.98 -18.34 3.33
N ARG A 143 -8.94 -18.49 2.43
CA ARG A 143 -9.82 -17.38 1.99
C ARG A 143 -10.65 -16.80 3.13
N THR A 144 -11.13 -17.66 4.03
CA THR A 144 -11.88 -17.23 5.22
C THR A 144 -10.97 -16.42 6.15
N LEU A 145 -9.76 -16.91 6.40
CA LEU A 145 -8.76 -16.24 7.21
C LEU A 145 -8.33 -14.91 6.59
N SER A 146 -8.08 -14.85 5.29
CA SER A 146 -7.70 -13.62 4.59
C SER A 146 -8.81 -12.56 4.64
N HIS A 147 -10.06 -12.99 4.49
CA HIS A 147 -11.20 -12.08 4.58
C HIS A 147 -11.38 -11.54 6.00
N ALA A 148 -11.16 -12.38 7.03
CA ALA A 148 -11.22 -11.96 8.42
C ALA A 148 -10.08 -10.99 8.78
N ALA A 149 -8.84 -11.30 8.38
CA ALA A 149 -7.65 -10.55 8.77
C ALA A 149 -7.42 -9.28 7.91
N ALA A 150 -7.63 -9.35 6.60
CA ALA A 150 -7.33 -8.26 5.66
C ALA A 150 -8.56 -7.69 4.95
N ARG A 151 -9.78 -8.12 5.32
CA ARG A 151 -11.05 -7.71 4.68
C ARG A 151 -11.08 -7.94 3.17
N THR A 152 -10.30 -8.92 2.71
CA THR A 152 -10.12 -9.25 1.30
C THR A 152 -9.95 -10.76 1.10
N ILE A 153 -10.38 -11.26 -0.05
CA ILE A 153 -10.23 -12.68 -0.39
C ILE A 153 -8.95 -12.83 -1.19
N LEU A 154 -7.94 -13.47 -0.59
CA LEU A 154 -6.65 -13.70 -1.20
C LEU A 154 -6.57 -15.13 -1.74
N ASP A 155 -5.79 -15.31 -2.80
CA ASP A 155 -5.44 -16.64 -3.28
C ASP A 155 -4.19 -17.17 -2.56
N MET A 156 -4.24 -18.45 -2.19
CA MET A 156 -3.18 -19.09 -1.41
C MET A 156 -1.91 -19.26 -2.25
N ASP A 157 -2.04 -19.62 -3.52
CA ASP A 157 -0.88 -19.89 -4.38
C ASP A 157 -0.18 -18.58 -4.74
N ASP A 158 -0.94 -17.51 -5.00
CA ASP A 158 -0.40 -16.17 -5.21
C ASP A 158 0.31 -15.64 -3.95
N PHE A 159 -0.26 -15.86 -2.76
CA PHE A 159 0.38 -15.50 -1.49
C PHE A 159 1.71 -16.24 -1.28
N LEU A 160 1.74 -17.55 -1.54
CA LEU A 160 2.97 -18.33 -1.44
C LEU A 160 4.00 -17.92 -2.49
N ALA A 161 3.58 -17.62 -3.73
CA ALA A 161 4.48 -17.09 -4.75
C ALA A 161 5.05 -15.72 -4.35
N TRP A 162 4.23 -14.84 -3.80
CA TRP A 162 4.66 -13.55 -3.30
C TRP A 162 5.70 -13.70 -2.17
N LEU A 163 5.38 -14.45 -1.11
CA LEU A 163 6.28 -14.60 0.04
C LEU A 163 7.56 -15.36 -0.35
N GLY A 164 7.42 -16.36 -1.21
CA GLY A 164 8.51 -17.18 -1.71
C GLY A 164 9.53 -16.40 -2.55
N ASN A 165 9.09 -15.35 -3.24
CA ASN A 165 9.91 -14.56 -4.16
C ASN A 165 10.12 -13.10 -3.68
N LYS A 166 9.80 -12.81 -2.42
CA LYS A 166 9.86 -11.44 -1.88
C LYS A 166 11.25 -10.79 -2.01
N GLU A 167 12.31 -11.59 -1.91
CA GLU A 167 13.70 -11.13 -2.10
C GLU A 167 14.02 -10.68 -3.52
N LEU A 168 13.22 -11.10 -4.53
CA LEU A 168 13.34 -10.63 -5.92
C LEU A 168 12.63 -9.30 -6.14
N LEU A 169 11.60 -9.03 -5.34
CA LEU A 169 10.83 -7.79 -5.37
C LEU A 169 11.50 -6.68 -4.53
N ALA A 170 12.38 -7.08 -3.60
CA ALA A 170 13.08 -6.19 -2.70
C ALA A 170 14.29 -5.49 -3.36
N PRO A 171 14.77 -4.37 -2.79
CA PRO A 171 16.03 -3.75 -3.20
C PRO A 171 17.21 -4.73 -3.15
N VAL A 172 18.23 -4.51 -3.97
CA VAL A 172 19.39 -5.42 -4.11
C VAL A 172 20.03 -5.76 -2.76
N GLU A 173 20.15 -4.79 -1.85
CA GLU A 173 20.70 -4.99 -0.50
C GLU A 173 19.83 -5.91 0.37
N GLU A 174 18.52 -5.69 0.36
CA GLU A 174 17.58 -6.50 1.13
C GLU A 174 17.52 -7.93 0.56
N GLY A 175 17.44 -8.06 -0.76
CA GLY A 175 17.43 -9.36 -1.43
C GLY A 175 18.73 -10.14 -1.22
N ALA A 176 19.87 -9.45 -1.21
CA ALA A 176 21.15 -10.07 -0.86
C ALA A 176 21.16 -10.55 0.60
N CYS A 177 20.71 -9.71 1.54
CA CYS A 177 20.58 -10.07 2.95
C CYS A 177 19.71 -11.32 3.15
N ALA A 178 18.52 -11.32 2.56
CA ALA A 178 17.58 -12.43 2.63
C ALA A 178 18.20 -13.75 2.14
N ARG A 179 18.90 -13.73 1.00
CA ARG A 179 19.54 -14.93 0.44
C ARG A 179 20.70 -15.44 1.29
N ILE A 180 21.54 -14.54 1.78
CA ILE A 180 22.71 -14.89 2.61
C ILE A 180 22.23 -15.49 3.93
N MET A 181 21.26 -14.83 4.58
CA MET A 181 20.72 -15.30 5.86
C MET A 181 19.91 -16.59 5.70
N ASP A 182 19.10 -16.74 4.65
CA ASP A 182 18.43 -18.02 4.38
C ASP A 182 19.45 -19.15 4.21
N ALA A 183 20.55 -18.94 3.48
CA ALA A 183 21.61 -19.94 3.35
C ALA A 183 22.29 -20.27 4.69
N CYS A 184 22.57 -19.26 5.52
CA CYS A 184 23.10 -19.45 6.88
C CYS A 184 22.16 -20.29 7.74
N LEU A 185 20.86 -19.98 7.74
CA LEU A 185 19.86 -20.68 8.54
C LEU A 185 19.60 -22.10 8.03
N GLU A 186 19.58 -22.31 6.71
CA GLU A 186 19.48 -23.64 6.09
C GLU A 186 20.69 -24.52 6.48
N ARG A 187 21.91 -23.95 6.51
CA ARG A 187 23.09 -24.64 7.02
C ARG A 187 22.96 -25.00 8.50
N LEU A 188 22.51 -24.06 9.33
CA LEU A 188 22.29 -24.31 10.77
C LEU A 188 21.25 -25.41 11.01
N CYS A 189 20.20 -25.50 10.19
CA CYS A 189 19.27 -26.62 10.21
C CYS A 189 19.96 -27.95 9.88
N GLY A 190 20.82 -27.99 8.86
CA GLY A 190 21.60 -29.17 8.50
C GLY A 190 22.62 -29.58 9.56
N GLU A 191 23.13 -28.62 10.34
CA GLU A 191 24.04 -28.85 11.48
C GLU A 191 23.32 -29.15 12.80
N GLU A 192 21.98 -29.23 12.81
CA GLU A 192 21.13 -29.42 14.01
C GLU A 192 21.35 -28.36 15.12
N ARG A 193 21.86 -27.16 14.77
CA ARG A 193 22.14 -26.05 15.71
C ARG A 193 20.89 -25.22 16.00
N MET A 194 19.85 -25.89 16.50
CA MET A 194 18.50 -25.31 16.66
C MET A 194 18.43 -24.16 17.68
N GLU A 195 19.23 -24.21 18.74
CA GLU A 195 19.28 -23.16 19.76
C GLU A 195 19.79 -21.83 19.18
N LEU A 196 20.81 -21.91 18.33
CA LEU A 196 21.40 -20.74 17.67
C LEU A 196 20.49 -20.20 16.59
N LEU A 197 19.84 -21.09 15.83
CA LEU A 197 18.83 -20.70 14.85
C LEU A 197 17.67 -19.94 15.52
N ALA A 198 17.15 -20.44 16.65
CA ALA A 198 16.10 -19.78 17.40
C ALA A 198 16.55 -18.43 17.95
N ALA A 199 17.78 -18.33 18.49
CA ALA A 199 18.34 -17.08 18.98
C ALA A 199 18.55 -16.04 17.86
N LEU A 200 18.96 -16.46 16.67
CA LEU A 200 19.07 -15.58 15.50
C LEU A 200 17.70 -15.08 15.04
N LEU A 201 16.69 -15.95 14.95
CA LEU A 201 15.32 -15.55 14.59
C LEU A 201 14.66 -14.65 15.64
N ALA A 202 15.03 -14.80 16.92
CA ALA A 202 14.60 -13.93 18.00
C ALA A 202 15.30 -12.56 18.00
N GLY A 203 16.31 -12.35 17.15
CA GLY A 203 17.06 -11.11 17.10
C GLY A 203 18.04 -10.90 18.26
N ASP A 204 18.62 -11.96 18.81
CA ASP A 204 19.67 -11.77 19.82
C ASP A 204 20.97 -11.23 19.18
N GLN A 205 21.28 -9.96 19.45
CA GLN A 205 22.44 -9.28 18.90
C GLN A 205 23.75 -10.00 19.22
N LYS A 206 23.92 -10.48 20.46
CA LYS A 206 25.16 -11.14 20.88
C LYS A 206 25.39 -12.44 20.12
N THR A 207 24.33 -13.22 19.95
CA THR A 207 24.36 -14.45 19.16
C THR A 207 24.72 -14.16 17.71
N PHE A 208 24.15 -13.11 17.11
CA PHE A 208 24.49 -12.70 15.75
C PHE A 208 25.96 -12.30 15.61
N GLU A 209 26.50 -11.49 16.53
CA GLU A 209 27.90 -11.04 16.48
C GLU A 209 28.90 -12.19 16.59
N LEU A 210 28.61 -13.18 17.46
CA LEU A 210 29.38 -14.41 17.57
C LEU A 210 29.26 -15.25 16.30
N PHE A 211 28.03 -15.46 15.82
CA PHE A 211 27.75 -16.24 14.61
C PHE A 211 28.44 -15.64 13.37
N ARG A 212 28.46 -14.32 13.23
CA ARG A 212 29.13 -13.61 12.13
C ARG A 212 30.62 -13.94 12.04
N CYS A 213 31.27 -14.19 13.18
CA CYS A 213 32.67 -14.60 13.22
C CYS A 213 32.88 -16.06 12.81
N GLU A 214 31.88 -16.92 13.00
CA GLU A 214 31.94 -18.35 12.68
C GLU A 214 31.44 -18.67 11.27
N ALA A 215 30.50 -17.88 10.75
CA ALA A 215 29.80 -18.12 9.49
C ALA A 215 30.66 -17.70 8.28
N PRO A 216 31.14 -18.64 7.44
CA PRO A 216 31.94 -18.30 6.27
C PRO A 216 31.19 -17.39 5.28
N GLU A 217 29.86 -17.46 5.26
CA GLU A 217 29.01 -16.64 4.41
C GLU A 217 29.04 -15.15 4.79
N LEU A 218 29.25 -14.84 6.08
CA LEU A 218 29.21 -13.49 6.63
C LEU A 218 30.61 -12.89 6.86
N GLN A 219 31.64 -13.74 7.00
CA GLN A 219 33.02 -13.30 7.24
C GLN A 219 33.57 -12.36 6.14
N HIS A 220 33.09 -12.52 4.90
CA HIS A 220 33.54 -11.73 3.75
C HIS A 220 32.76 -10.43 3.55
N LEU A 221 31.72 -10.18 4.36
CA LEU A 221 30.83 -9.03 4.24
C LEU A 221 31.03 -8.09 5.45
N PRO A 222 31.83 -7.02 5.30
CA PRO A 222 32.03 -6.06 6.39
C PRO A 222 30.74 -5.32 6.77
N ASP A 223 29.81 -5.18 5.83
CA ASP A 223 28.53 -4.50 6.02
C ASP A 223 27.46 -5.37 6.70
N ALA A 224 27.73 -6.67 6.94
CA ALA A 224 26.82 -7.59 7.61
C ALA A 224 26.79 -7.38 9.14
N THR A 225 26.44 -6.18 9.56
CA THR A 225 26.25 -5.81 10.97
C THR A 225 24.91 -6.34 11.49
N TYR A 226 24.71 -6.29 12.81
CA TYR A 226 23.41 -6.63 13.40
C TYR A 226 22.30 -5.69 12.91
N GLU A 227 22.58 -4.39 12.73
CA GLU A 227 21.60 -3.43 12.19
C GLU A 227 21.18 -3.78 10.76
N TRP A 228 22.13 -4.23 9.94
CA TRP A 228 21.86 -4.72 8.59
C TRP A 228 20.95 -5.95 8.63
N PHE A 229 21.26 -6.92 9.50
CA PHE A 229 20.43 -8.11 9.69
C PHE A 229 19.03 -7.78 10.22
N SER A 230 18.93 -6.89 11.21
CA SER A 230 17.66 -6.48 11.79
C SER A 230 16.78 -5.80 10.72
N LYS A 231 17.33 -4.79 10.04
CA LYS A 231 16.59 -3.97 9.09
C LYS A 231 16.13 -4.73 7.85
N TYR A 232 17.00 -5.58 7.30
CA TYR A 232 16.76 -6.23 6.01
C TYR A 232 16.25 -7.67 6.14
N TYR A 233 16.42 -8.32 7.31
CA TYR A 233 15.91 -9.67 7.55
C TYR A 233 14.80 -9.70 8.60
N LEU A 234 15.08 -9.31 9.85
CA LEU A 234 14.15 -9.49 10.98
C LEU A 234 12.90 -8.61 10.90
N ASP A 235 13.07 -7.34 10.52
CA ASP A 235 11.98 -6.37 10.36
C ASP A 235 11.14 -6.62 9.09
N ARG A 236 11.44 -7.71 8.38
CA ARG A 236 10.76 -8.17 7.17
C ARG A 236 10.12 -9.52 7.45
N TYR A 237 9.43 -10.07 6.45
CA TYR A 237 8.72 -11.35 6.59
C TYR A 237 9.58 -12.59 6.31
N TYR A 238 10.91 -12.42 6.18
CA TYR A 238 11.84 -13.53 5.92
C TYR A 238 11.93 -14.55 7.08
N PRO A 239 11.93 -14.15 8.37
CA PRO A 239 11.86 -15.10 9.49
C PRO A 239 10.60 -15.96 9.43
N VAL A 240 9.44 -15.35 9.13
CA VAL A 240 8.16 -16.06 9.00
C VAL A 240 8.21 -17.05 7.84
N ARG A 241 8.71 -16.61 6.69
CA ARG A 241 8.95 -17.49 5.53
C ARG A 241 9.84 -18.66 5.89
N PHE A 242 10.94 -18.42 6.59
CA PHE A 242 11.86 -19.48 7.00
C PHE A 242 11.19 -20.47 7.96
N MET A 243 10.43 -19.98 8.95
CA MET A 243 9.65 -20.84 9.84
C MET A 243 8.63 -21.70 9.07
N MET A 244 7.95 -21.12 8.08
CA MET A 244 7.03 -21.86 7.21
C MET A 244 7.75 -22.96 6.41
N LYS A 245 8.90 -22.64 5.78
CA LYS A 245 9.75 -23.62 5.07
C LYS A 245 10.16 -24.76 6.01
N TYR A 246 10.65 -24.43 7.21
CA TYR A 246 11.07 -25.41 8.22
C TYR A 246 9.92 -26.35 8.64
N ARG A 247 8.68 -25.86 8.66
CA ARG A 247 7.49 -26.67 8.94
C ARG A 247 7.05 -27.54 7.76
N GLY A 248 7.73 -27.48 6.61
CA GLY A 248 7.46 -28.29 5.43
C GLY A 248 6.50 -27.65 4.43
N ILE A 249 6.33 -26.33 4.46
CA ILE A 249 5.56 -25.60 3.45
C ILE A 249 6.45 -25.36 2.22
N GLU A 250 5.99 -25.82 1.06
CA GLU A 250 6.67 -25.61 -0.21
C GLU A 250 6.24 -24.30 -0.86
N PHE A 251 7.23 -23.47 -1.20
CA PHE A 251 7.04 -22.20 -1.88
C PHE A 251 7.35 -22.37 -3.38
N PRO A 252 6.47 -21.90 -4.28
CA PRO A 252 6.76 -21.91 -5.70
C PRO A 252 7.88 -20.91 -6.01
N LYS A 253 8.93 -21.37 -6.69
CA LYS A 253 10.01 -20.52 -7.17
C LYS A 253 9.56 -19.88 -8.48
N ALA A 254 9.80 -18.58 -8.64
CA ALA A 254 9.65 -17.94 -9.95
C ALA A 254 10.67 -18.56 -10.92
N GLU A 255 10.18 -19.08 -12.05
CA GLU A 255 11.01 -19.55 -13.18
C GLU A 255 11.57 -18.39 -14.01
#